data_AF-I9GJ26-F1
#
_entry.id   AF-I9GJ26-F1
#
_cell.length_a   1.000
_cell.length_b   1.000
_cell.length_c   1.000
_cell.angle_alpha   90.00
_cell.angle_beta   90.00
_cell.angle_gamma   90.00
#
_symmetry.space_group_name_H-M   'P 1'
#
loop_
_entity.id
_entity.type
_entity.pdbx_description
1 polymer ?
#
loop_
_entity_poly.entity_id
_entity_poly.type
_entity_poly.pdbx_seq_one_letter_code
_entity_poly.pdbx_strand_id
1 'polypeptide(L)'
;MNTLFYIRRLGIVLLVLFLITSCDSLIYEHEGDCLVSYRLKFRYDMNLKFADAFAHEVKSVRLYAFNMEGELVWQASEQGEVLASENYVMALDLAPGKYRLVAWCGLGNEESFCLPDVKPTCCSQDLHCRLNCISEISAEPSSSGGFPACSDKDLQPLFHGMIDVELPVNDDGGEYTYEMSLTKNTNVFRVVLQHLSGEDIDVDDFEFSIEDNNGWVAYDNSMLRDAPVVYRPWAVYSGEAGVDTNPNRAITSVKVAVAELTVNRLFMRDWTKYKRSMLTIRTATEGKLVASIPIIDYVLLVKGEHHKQMDDQEYLDRADEYNMTFFLDQDNNWISTVVQILSWRVVINNSDLN
;
A
#
# COMPACT_ATOMS: atom_id res chain seq x y z
N MET A 1 -99.46 -16.92 -3.56
CA MET A 1 -98.27 -17.35 -2.78
C MET A 1 -97.35 -18.11 -3.71
N ASN A 2 -96.18 -17.57 -4.08
CA ASN A 2 -94.98 -18.28 -4.59
C ASN A 2 -94.03 -17.42 -5.45
N THR A 3 -94.26 -16.11 -5.60
CA THR A 3 -93.32 -15.23 -6.32
C THR A 3 -92.27 -14.56 -5.42
N LEU A 4 -92.54 -14.39 -4.12
CA LEU A 4 -91.57 -13.87 -3.14
C LEU A 4 -90.53 -14.90 -2.66
N PHE A 5 -90.76 -16.20 -2.87
CA PHE A 5 -89.84 -17.27 -2.43
C PHE A 5 -88.67 -17.46 -3.41
N TYR A 6 -88.87 -17.13 -4.70
CA TYR A 6 -87.86 -17.27 -5.75
C TYR A 6 -86.81 -16.16 -5.73
N ILE A 7 -87.21 -14.91 -5.43
CA ILE A 7 -86.29 -13.76 -5.38
C ILE A 7 -85.28 -13.89 -4.22
N ARG A 8 -85.73 -14.48 -3.09
CA ARG A 8 -84.87 -14.70 -1.92
C ARG A 8 -83.87 -15.86 -2.10
N ARG A 9 -84.14 -16.80 -3.02
CA ARG A 9 -83.18 -17.86 -3.39
C ARG A 9 -82.22 -17.45 -4.51
N LEU A 10 -82.63 -16.53 -5.40
CA LEU A 10 -81.73 -15.99 -6.43
C LEU A 10 -80.61 -15.12 -5.83
N GLY A 11 -80.89 -14.36 -4.77
CA GLY A 11 -79.90 -13.53 -4.08
C GLY A 11 -78.86 -14.30 -3.25
N ILE A 12 -79.15 -15.55 -2.87
CA ILE A 12 -78.20 -16.41 -2.13
C ILE A 12 -77.30 -17.20 -3.10
N VAL A 13 -77.80 -17.56 -4.29
CA VAL A 13 -76.97 -18.22 -5.32
C VAL A 13 -76.00 -17.23 -5.96
N LEU A 14 -76.38 -15.95 -6.11
CA LEU A 14 -75.48 -14.94 -6.69
C LEU A 14 -74.38 -14.45 -5.72
N LEU A 15 -74.53 -14.66 -4.40
CA LEU A 15 -73.52 -14.31 -3.39
C LEU A 15 -72.48 -15.42 -3.16
N VAL A 16 -72.78 -16.67 -3.56
CA VAL A 16 -71.86 -17.82 -3.46
C VAL A 16 -71.01 -17.99 -4.72
N LEU A 17 -71.45 -17.44 -5.86
CA LEU A 17 -70.70 -17.45 -7.13
C LEU A 17 -69.61 -16.37 -7.24
N PHE A 18 -69.56 -15.40 -6.31
CA PHE A 18 -68.49 -14.39 -6.23
C PHE A 18 -67.32 -14.80 -5.31
N LEU A 19 -67.37 -15.99 -4.69
CA LEU A 19 -66.30 -16.52 -3.83
C LEU A 19 -65.35 -17.48 -4.54
N ILE A 20 -65.48 -17.65 -5.87
CA ILE A 20 -64.63 -18.54 -6.68
C ILE A 20 -63.84 -17.82 -7.79
N THR A 21 -63.72 -16.49 -7.73
CA THR A 21 -62.80 -15.72 -8.61
C THR A 21 -61.54 -15.25 -7.89
N SER A 22 -61.09 -15.96 -6.84
CA SER A 22 -59.89 -15.57 -6.07
C SER A 22 -58.94 -16.74 -5.79
N CYS A 23 -58.83 -17.69 -6.72
CA CYS A 23 -57.75 -18.67 -6.72
C CYS A 23 -57.33 -18.94 -8.17
N ASP A 24 -56.52 -18.06 -8.75
CA ASP A 24 -55.62 -18.46 -9.86
C ASP A 24 -54.42 -17.52 -10.10
N SER A 25 -54.11 -16.61 -9.16
CA SER A 25 -52.99 -15.67 -9.33
C SER A 25 -52.24 -15.32 -8.04
N LEU A 26 -52.21 -16.24 -7.05
CA LEU A 26 -51.66 -15.94 -5.71
C LEU A 26 -50.62 -16.93 -5.17
N ILE A 27 -49.98 -17.77 -6.01
CA ILE A 27 -48.83 -18.59 -5.60
C ILE A 27 -47.78 -18.73 -6.72
N TYR A 28 -47.37 -17.60 -7.30
CA TYR A 28 -46.07 -17.48 -8.00
C TYR A 28 -45.51 -16.06 -7.82
N GLU A 29 -45.58 -15.53 -6.59
CA GLU A 29 -44.84 -14.33 -6.23
C GLU A 29 -43.70 -14.75 -5.30
N HIS A 30 -42.47 -14.55 -5.78
CA HIS A 30 -41.18 -14.91 -5.18
C HIS A 30 -40.62 -16.28 -5.60
N GLU A 31 -40.39 -16.48 -6.90
CA GLU A 31 -39.06 -17.00 -7.27
C GLU A 31 -38.08 -15.91 -6.85
N GLY A 32 -37.50 -16.03 -5.65
CA GLY A 32 -36.35 -15.24 -5.28
C GLY A 32 -35.28 -15.43 -6.34
N ASP A 33 -34.58 -14.36 -6.71
CA ASP A 33 -33.53 -14.42 -7.71
C ASP A 33 -32.54 -15.51 -7.28
N CYS A 34 -32.52 -16.68 -7.95
CA CYS A 34 -31.63 -17.80 -7.64
C CYS A 34 -30.15 -17.47 -7.93
N LEU A 35 -29.83 -16.19 -8.05
CA LEU A 35 -28.51 -15.67 -8.36
C LEU A 35 -27.69 -15.61 -7.07
N VAL A 36 -26.55 -16.29 -7.12
CA VAL A 36 -25.49 -16.12 -6.12
C VAL A 36 -24.56 -15.03 -6.62
N SER A 37 -24.34 -14.00 -5.80
CA SER A 37 -23.39 -12.93 -6.10
C SER A 37 -22.28 -12.91 -5.05
N TYR A 38 -21.04 -12.96 -5.51
CA TYR A 38 -19.86 -12.81 -4.69
C TYR A 38 -19.27 -11.41 -4.88
N ARG A 39 -18.86 -10.78 -3.79
CA ARG A 39 -18.32 -9.41 -3.78
C ARG A 39 -17.05 -9.36 -2.95
N LEU A 40 -16.13 -8.48 -3.34
CA LEU A 40 -14.92 -8.18 -2.59
C LEU A 40 -14.89 -6.71 -2.21
N LYS A 41 -14.74 -6.45 -0.91
CA LYS A 41 -14.42 -5.14 -0.36
C LYS A 41 -12.93 -5.05 -0.09
N PHE A 42 -12.29 -4.01 -0.60
CA PHE A 42 -10.90 -3.70 -0.30
C PHE A 42 -10.84 -2.72 0.87
N ARG A 43 -9.88 -2.90 1.77
CA ARG A 43 -9.63 -2.00 2.90
C ARG A 43 -8.15 -1.72 3.03
N TYR A 44 -7.80 -0.46 3.24
CA TYR A 44 -6.43 -0.08 3.59
C TYR A 44 -6.42 0.39 5.05
N ASP A 45 -6.41 -0.58 5.97
CA ASP A 45 -6.32 -0.35 7.42
C ASP A 45 -4.95 -0.76 8.02
N MET A 46 -4.05 -1.24 7.17
CA MET A 46 -2.65 -1.51 7.49
C MET A 46 -1.82 -0.22 7.48
N ASN A 47 -2.21 0.72 8.35
CA ASN A 47 -1.53 1.99 8.58
C ASN A 47 -1.46 2.29 10.09
N LEU A 48 -0.65 3.27 10.49
CA LEU A 48 -0.48 3.67 11.90
C LEU A 48 -1.70 4.40 12.50
N LYS A 49 -2.71 4.76 11.70
CA LYS A 49 -3.98 5.35 12.19
C LYS A 49 -5.01 4.27 12.54
N PHE A 50 -4.78 3.00 12.16
CA PHE A 50 -5.69 1.88 12.36
C PHE A 50 -7.11 2.14 11.82
N ALA A 51 -7.20 2.87 10.71
CA ALA A 51 -8.45 3.24 10.07
C ALA A 51 -8.36 3.00 8.57
N ASP A 52 -9.48 2.63 7.95
CA ASP A 52 -9.54 2.37 6.51
C ASP A 52 -9.36 3.67 5.71
N ALA A 53 -8.33 3.72 4.88
CA ALA A 53 -7.99 4.83 4.00
C ALA A 53 -8.13 4.48 2.51
N PHE A 54 -8.76 3.35 2.15
CA PHE A 54 -8.85 2.84 0.77
C PHE A 54 -9.35 3.90 -0.22
N ALA A 55 -10.52 4.47 0.03
CA ALA A 55 -11.19 5.42 -0.87
C ALA A 55 -10.36 6.70 -1.14
N HIS A 56 -9.44 7.05 -0.23
CA HIS A 56 -8.64 8.26 -0.32
C HIS A 56 -7.30 8.01 -1.01
N GLU A 57 -6.67 6.85 -0.80
CA GLU A 57 -5.30 6.59 -1.24
C GLU A 57 -5.19 5.66 -2.46
N VAL A 58 -6.12 4.71 -2.63
CA VAL A 58 -6.03 3.71 -3.71
C VAL A 58 -6.71 4.21 -4.98
N LYS A 59 -5.98 4.29 -6.09
CA LYS A 59 -6.45 4.90 -7.37
C LYS A 59 -6.69 3.92 -8.51
N SER A 60 -6.15 2.71 -8.40
CA SER A 60 -6.43 1.60 -9.31
C SER A 60 -6.35 0.30 -8.54
N VAL A 61 -7.10 -0.72 -8.99
CA VAL A 61 -7.03 -2.08 -8.46
C VAL A 61 -6.88 -3.04 -9.63
N ARG A 62 -6.03 -4.05 -9.45
CA ARG A 62 -5.95 -5.22 -10.33
C ARG A 62 -5.99 -6.46 -9.47
N LEU A 63 -7.00 -7.29 -9.67
CA LEU A 63 -7.28 -8.48 -8.88
C LEU A 63 -7.12 -9.72 -9.75
N TYR A 64 -6.46 -10.73 -9.20
CA TYR A 64 -6.22 -12.04 -9.80
C TYR A 64 -6.80 -13.11 -8.89
N ALA A 65 -7.52 -14.07 -9.46
CA ALA A 65 -8.02 -15.23 -8.74
C ALA A 65 -7.36 -16.51 -9.28
N PHE A 66 -6.75 -17.25 -8.37
CA PHE A 66 -6.11 -18.53 -8.63
C PHE A 66 -6.93 -19.66 -8.01
N ASN A 67 -7.08 -20.79 -8.71
CA ASN A 67 -7.63 -22.01 -8.12
C ASN A 67 -6.63 -22.65 -7.13
N MET A 68 -7.03 -23.74 -6.48
CA MET A 68 -6.17 -24.43 -5.50
C MET A 68 -5.00 -25.18 -6.14
N GLU A 69 -5.07 -25.43 -7.45
CA GLU A 69 -3.99 -25.93 -8.29
C GLU A 69 -2.96 -24.83 -8.64
N GLY A 70 -3.27 -23.56 -8.33
CA GLY A 70 -2.40 -22.40 -8.52
C GLY A 70 -2.54 -21.73 -9.89
N GLU A 71 -3.50 -22.14 -10.71
CA GLU A 71 -3.75 -21.62 -12.05
C GLU A 71 -4.63 -20.37 -12.01
N LEU A 72 -4.30 -19.36 -12.85
CA LEU A 72 -5.13 -18.17 -12.98
C LEU A 72 -6.47 -18.51 -13.68
N VAL A 73 -7.58 -18.34 -12.96
CA VAL A 73 -8.92 -18.63 -13.48
C VAL A 73 -9.72 -17.37 -13.80
N TRP A 74 -9.38 -16.23 -13.20
CA TRP A 74 -10.10 -14.97 -13.39
C TRP A 74 -9.23 -13.78 -13.00
N GLN A 75 -9.47 -12.64 -13.64
CA GLN A 75 -8.84 -11.37 -13.30
C GLN A 75 -9.78 -10.21 -13.60
N ALA A 76 -9.67 -9.13 -12.84
CA ALA A 76 -10.38 -7.88 -13.08
C ALA A 76 -9.50 -6.68 -12.75
N SER A 77 -9.82 -5.53 -13.34
CA SER A 77 -9.17 -4.27 -13.01
C SER A 77 -10.17 -3.12 -13.07
N GLU A 78 -10.10 -2.25 -12.08
CA GLU A 78 -10.91 -1.04 -11.99
C GLU A 78 -10.03 0.15 -11.58
N GLN A 79 -10.38 1.35 -12.03
CA GLN A 79 -9.60 2.56 -11.78
C GLN A 79 -10.49 3.80 -11.81
N GLY A 80 -9.99 4.89 -11.22
CA GLY A 80 -10.65 6.19 -11.23
C GLY A 80 -11.62 6.40 -10.06
N GLU A 81 -12.56 7.32 -10.23
CA GLU A 81 -13.40 7.86 -9.14
C GLU A 81 -14.33 6.81 -8.52
N VAL A 82 -14.61 5.70 -9.21
CA VAL A 82 -15.44 4.60 -8.68
C VAL A 82 -14.88 4.02 -7.37
N LEU A 83 -13.55 3.97 -7.24
CA LEU A 83 -12.86 3.46 -6.05
C LEU A 83 -12.99 4.37 -4.83
N ALA A 84 -13.26 5.66 -5.05
CA ALA A 84 -13.46 6.64 -3.98
C ALA A 84 -14.88 6.59 -3.39
N SER A 85 -15.79 5.79 -3.97
CA SER A 85 -17.14 5.60 -3.45
C SER A 85 -17.09 4.84 -2.12
N GLU A 86 -17.81 5.34 -1.10
CA GLU A 86 -17.86 4.72 0.24
C GLU A 86 -18.34 3.26 0.23
N ASN A 87 -19.17 2.90 -0.77
CA ASN A 87 -19.75 1.56 -0.92
C ASN A 87 -19.11 0.78 -2.06
N TYR A 88 -17.89 1.15 -2.47
CA TYR A 88 -17.17 0.42 -3.51
C TYR A 88 -16.99 -1.05 -3.12
N VAL A 89 -17.44 -1.93 -4.01
CA VAL A 89 -17.27 -3.38 -3.94
C VAL A 89 -17.07 -3.90 -5.36
N MET A 90 -16.12 -4.82 -5.53
CA MET A 90 -15.88 -5.48 -6.81
C MET A 90 -16.69 -6.76 -6.88
N ALA A 91 -17.44 -6.96 -7.97
CA ALA A 91 -18.13 -8.22 -8.22
C ALA A 91 -17.12 -9.31 -8.61
N LEU A 92 -17.26 -10.49 -8.03
CA LEU A 92 -16.44 -11.66 -8.34
C LEU A 92 -17.27 -12.61 -9.21
N ASP A 93 -17.09 -12.52 -10.53
CA ASP A 93 -17.75 -13.41 -11.51
C ASP A 93 -17.05 -14.78 -11.57
N LEU A 94 -17.03 -15.46 -10.43
CA LEU A 94 -16.42 -16.76 -10.21
C LEU A 94 -17.49 -17.81 -9.91
N ALA A 95 -17.26 -19.04 -10.35
CA ALA A 95 -18.07 -20.18 -9.93
C ALA A 95 -17.85 -20.47 -8.43
N PRO A 96 -18.78 -21.17 -7.75
CA PRO A 96 -18.55 -21.66 -6.39
C PRO A 96 -17.28 -22.53 -6.34
N GLY A 97 -16.47 -22.36 -5.30
CA GLY A 97 -15.17 -23.01 -5.20
C GLY A 97 -14.21 -22.32 -4.25
N LYS A 98 -12.98 -22.82 -4.22
CA LYS A 98 -11.91 -22.31 -3.37
C LYS A 98 -10.89 -21.58 -4.22
N TYR A 99 -10.57 -20.34 -3.83
CA TYR A 99 -9.68 -19.47 -4.60
C TYR A 99 -8.71 -18.72 -3.71
N ARG A 100 -7.53 -18.44 -4.26
CA ARG A 100 -6.61 -17.44 -3.74
C ARG A 100 -6.76 -16.16 -4.54
N LEU A 101 -7.15 -15.09 -3.87
CA LEU A 101 -7.27 -13.76 -4.46
C LEU A 101 -6.00 -12.97 -4.16
N VAL A 102 -5.35 -12.43 -5.20
CA VAL A 102 -4.16 -11.57 -5.09
C VAL A 102 -4.47 -10.24 -5.76
N ALA A 103 -4.30 -9.14 -5.03
CA ALA A 103 -4.52 -7.79 -5.54
C ALA A 103 -3.21 -7.00 -5.58
N TRP A 104 -3.02 -6.29 -6.68
CA TRP A 104 -2.04 -5.23 -6.83
C TRP A 104 -2.79 -3.93 -7.14
N CYS A 105 -2.64 -2.92 -6.29
CA CYS A 105 -3.38 -1.68 -6.41
C CYS A 105 -2.42 -0.48 -6.50
N GLY A 106 -2.87 0.60 -7.14
CA GLY A 106 -2.09 1.82 -7.32
C GLY A 106 -0.99 1.73 -8.39
N LEU A 107 -1.10 0.74 -9.29
CA LEU A 107 -0.22 0.62 -10.46
C LEU A 107 -0.35 1.77 -11.46
N GLY A 108 -1.42 2.58 -11.37
CA GLY A 108 -1.66 3.72 -12.26
C GLY A 108 -1.50 3.36 -13.73
N ASN A 109 -0.54 4.01 -14.39
CA ASN A 109 -0.15 3.78 -15.78
C ASN A 109 1.11 2.90 -15.93
N GLU A 110 1.45 2.15 -14.89
CA GLU A 110 2.59 1.23 -14.82
C GLU A 110 3.94 1.93 -15.05
N GLU A 111 4.06 3.21 -14.67
CA GLU A 111 5.32 3.98 -14.83
C GLU A 111 6.39 3.62 -13.80
N SER A 112 5.99 3.31 -12.57
CA SER A 112 6.89 2.98 -11.47
C SER A 112 7.15 1.48 -11.36
N PHE A 113 6.11 0.68 -11.59
CA PHE A 113 6.10 -0.75 -11.38
C PHE A 113 5.50 -1.49 -12.57
N CYS A 114 6.01 -2.68 -12.84
CA CYS A 114 5.44 -3.60 -13.81
C CYS A 114 5.00 -4.92 -13.15
N LEU A 115 3.94 -5.48 -13.72
CA LEU A 115 3.53 -6.86 -13.50
C LEU A 115 3.83 -7.67 -14.78
N PRO A 116 4.09 -8.97 -14.67
CA PRO A 116 4.24 -9.82 -15.85
C PRO A 116 2.94 -9.90 -16.65
N ASP A 117 3.07 -10.14 -17.96
CA ASP A 117 1.93 -10.45 -18.83
C ASP A 117 1.28 -11.77 -18.40
N VAL A 118 0.18 -11.69 -17.65
CA VAL A 118 -0.49 -12.88 -17.12
C VAL A 118 -1.36 -13.52 -18.19
N LYS A 119 -1.10 -14.80 -18.50
CA LYS A 119 -1.93 -15.65 -19.36
C LYS A 119 -2.77 -16.59 -18.50
N PRO A 120 -3.87 -17.17 -19.01
CA PRO A 120 -4.72 -18.10 -18.24
C PRO A 120 -3.99 -19.36 -17.70
N THR A 121 -2.77 -19.65 -18.17
CA THR A 121 -1.94 -20.77 -17.70
C THR A 121 -0.85 -20.33 -16.72
N CYS A 122 -0.82 -19.06 -16.30
CA CYS A 122 0.16 -18.56 -15.35
C CYS A 122 -0.12 -19.12 -13.96
N CYS A 123 0.94 -19.58 -13.32
CA CYS A 123 0.91 -20.03 -11.95
C CYS A 123 0.95 -18.82 -11.01
N SER A 124 0.35 -18.91 -9.82
CA SER A 124 0.43 -17.81 -8.83
C SER A 124 1.86 -17.38 -8.53
N GLN A 125 2.82 -18.29 -8.53
CA GLN A 125 4.24 -18.04 -8.32
C GLN A 125 4.90 -17.22 -9.44
N ASP A 126 4.30 -17.20 -10.64
CA ASP A 126 4.78 -16.39 -11.75
C ASP A 126 4.40 -14.92 -11.58
N LEU A 127 3.37 -14.62 -10.76
CA LEU A 127 2.98 -13.25 -10.46
C LEU A 127 4.02 -12.60 -9.54
N HIS A 128 4.52 -11.44 -9.95
CA HIS A 128 5.47 -10.66 -9.19
C HIS A 128 5.32 -9.19 -9.58
N CYS A 129 5.77 -8.28 -8.73
CA CYS A 129 5.83 -6.86 -9.02
C CYS A 129 7.29 -6.41 -8.99
N ARG A 130 7.72 -5.71 -10.04
CA ARG A 130 9.11 -5.25 -10.17
C ARG A 130 9.14 -3.75 -10.46
N LEU A 131 10.15 -3.06 -9.93
CA LEU A 131 10.45 -1.69 -10.30
C LEU A 131 10.96 -1.61 -11.74
N ASN A 132 10.43 -0.66 -12.52
CA ASN A 132 10.78 -0.50 -13.93
C ASN A 132 12.23 -0.09 -14.17
N CYS A 133 12.89 0.53 -13.19
CA CYS A 133 14.31 0.88 -13.30
C CYS A 133 15.23 -0.34 -13.29
N ILE A 134 14.71 -1.52 -12.95
CA ILE A 134 15.47 -2.76 -12.94
C ILE A 134 15.31 -3.46 -14.29
N SER A 135 16.37 -3.47 -15.09
CA SER A 135 16.36 -4.14 -16.40
C SER A 135 16.19 -5.65 -16.27
N GLU A 136 15.58 -6.32 -17.26
CA GLU A 136 15.55 -7.79 -17.34
C GLU A 136 16.95 -8.43 -17.36
N ILE A 137 17.96 -7.68 -17.84
CA ILE A 137 19.34 -8.16 -18.02
C ILE A 137 20.09 -8.32 -16.68
N SER A 138 19.58 -7.75 -15.58
CA SER A 138 20.18 -7.90 -14.24
C SER A 138 19.69 -9.12 -13.46
N ALA A 139 18.83 -9.96 -14.05
CA ALA A 139 18.30 -11.18 -13.43
C ALA A 139 19.32 -12.34 -13.38
N GLU A 140 20.44 -12.23 -14.09
CA GLU A 140 21.61 -13.09 -13.81
C GLU A 140 22.31 -12.56 -12.57
N PRO A 141 22.63 -13.41 -11.56
CA PRO A 141 23.42 -12.99 -10.41
C PRO A 141 24.81 -12.63 -10.93
N SER A 142 25.01 -11.35 -11.25
CA SER A 142 26.30 -10.86 -11.71
C SER A 142 27.27 -11.04 -10.56
N SER A 143 28.03 -12.12 -10.63
CA SER A 143 29.18 -12.42 -9.78
C SER A 143 30.35 -11.46 -10.06
N SER A 144 30.14 -10.42 -10.89
CA SER A 144 31.01 -9.26 -11.04
C SER A 144 30.29 -8.12 -11.81
N GLY A 145 30.13 -6.95 -11.17
CA GLY A 145 30.21 -5.66 -11.88
C GLY A 145 28.98 -5.05 -12.58
N GLY A 146 27.74 -5.45 -12.28
CA GLY A 146 26.57 -4.66 -12.69
C GLY A 146 26.42 -3.38 -11.84
N PHE A 147 26.15 -2.23 -12.47
CA PHE A 147 25.77 -1.02 -11.74
C PHE A 147 24.39 -1.24 -11.08
N PRO A 148 24.16 -0.74 -9.85
CA PRO A 148 22.84 -0.80 -9.23
C PRO A 148 21.80 -0.12 -10.13
N ALA A 149 20.57 -0.62 -10.12
CA ALA A 149 19.45 0.08 -10.72
C ALA A 149 19.27 1.44 -10.00
N CYS A 150 18.80 2.46 -10.69
CA CYS A 150 18.61 3.78 -10.10
C CYS A 150 17.19 4.28 -10.34
N SER A 151 16.55 4.75 -9.27
CA SER A 151 15.24 5.40 -9.33
C SER A 151 15.37 6.81 -8.76
N ASP A 152 15.08 7.81 -9.57
CA ASP A 152 14.99 9.24 -9.25
C ASP A 152 13.56 9.77 -9.37
N LYS A 153 12.58 8.86 -9.46
CA LYS A 153 11.16 9.17 -9.64
C LYS A 153 10.41 9.16 -8.32
N ASP A 154 9.34 9.97 -8.27
CA ASP A 154 8.29 9.80 -7.28
C ASP A 154 7.48 8.53 -7.62
N LEU A 155 7.67 7.47 -6.83
CA LEU A 155 7.00 6.19 -7.08
C LEU A 155 5.52 6.31 -6.74
N GLN A 156 4.66 5.86 -7.65
CA GLN A 156 3.23 5.80 -7.39
C GLN A 156 2.93 4.88 -6.19
N PRO A 157 1.99 5.25 -5.30
CA PRO A 157 1.63 4.41 -4.16
C PRO A 157 1.23 2.99 -4.59
N LEU A 158 2.01 1.99 -4.19
CA LEU A 158 1.74 0.58 -4.50
C LEU A 158 1.13 -0.11 -3.29
N PHE A 159 0.07 -0.88 -3.49
CA PHE A 159 -0.56 -1.67 -2.45
C PHE A 159 -0.71 -3.12 -2.89
N HIS A 160 -0.65 -4.03 -1.92
CA HIS A 160 -0.80 -5.46 -2.11
C HIS A 160 -1.83 -6.03 -1.14
N GLY A 161 -2.63 -6.98 -1.59
CA GLY A 161 -3.49 -7.78 -0.73
C GLY A 161 -3.54 -9.23 -1.19
N MET A 162 -3.67 -10.16 -0.24
CA MET A 162 -3.86 -11.57 -0.56
C MET A 162 -4.76 -12.24 0.48
N ILE A 163 -5.80 -12.95 0.01
CA ILE A 163 -6.69 -13.73 0.86
C ILE A 163 -7.08 -15.05 0.18
N ASP A 164 -7.29 -16.09 0.97
CA ASP A 164 -7.91 -17.34 0.50
C ASP A 164 -9.42 -17.28 0.83
N VAL A 165 -10.26 -17.57 -0.15
CA VAL A 165 -11.73 -17.53 -0.04
C VAL A 165 -12.36 -18.85 -0.44
N GLU A 166 -13.49 -19.17 0.18
CA GLU A 166 -14.36 -20.29 -0.19
C GLU A 166 -15.73 -19.72 -0.57
N LEU A 167 -16.05 -19.78 -1.86
CA LEU A 167 -17.28 -19.32 -2.47
C LEU A 167 -18.34 -20.44 -2.39
N PRO A 168 -19.38 -20.32 -1.56
CA PRO A 168 -20.34 -21.41 -1.33
C PRO A 168 -21.30 -21.60 -2.50
N VAL A 169 -21.72 -22.84 -2.76
CA VAL A 169 -22.90 -23.13 -3.59
C VAL A 169 -24.15 -22.78 -2.79
N ASN A 170 -25.09 -22.06 -3.40
CA ASN A 170 -26.36 -21.74 -2.77
C ASN A 170 -27.49 -21.74 -3.81
N ASP A 171 -28.27 -22.82 -3.83
CA ASP A 171 -29.34 -23.02 -4.81
C ASP A 171 -30.54 -22.07 -4.61
N ASP A 172 -30.67 -21.48 -3.41
CA ASP A 172 -31.72 -20.52 -3.06
C ASP A 172 -31.30 -19.05 -3.35
N GLY A 173 -30.10 -18.84 -3.92
CA GLY A 173 -29.53 -17.51 -4.15
C GLY A 173 -28.94 -16.87 -2.89
N GLY A 174 -28.09 -15.86 -3.06
CA GLY A 174 -27.47 -15.18 -1.91
C GLY A 174 -26.34 -14.21 -2.27
N GLU A 175 -26.10 -13.26 -1.37
CA GLU A 175 -25.01 -12.28 -1.50
C GLU A 175 -23.92 -12.55 -0.46
N TYR A 176 -22.69 -12.77 -0.93
CA TYR A 176 -21.52 -13.04 -0.09
C TYR A 176 -20.47 -11.97 -0.33
N THR A 177 -20.12 -11.23 0.72
CA THR A 177 -19.07 -10.20 0.67
C THR A 177 -17.86 -10.65 1.47
N TYR A 178 -16.70 -10.64 0.82
CA TYR A 178 -15.40 -10.89 1.41
C TYR A 178 -14.65 -9.56 1.60
N GLU A 179 -13.68 -9.55 2.50
CA GLU A 179 -12.90 -8.37 2.81
C GLU A 179 -11.41 -8.67 2.68
N MET A 180 -10.70 -7.82 1.94
CA MET A 180 -9.26 -7.91 1.74
C MET A 180 -8.58 -6.68 2.34
N SER A 181 -7.75 -6.90 3.36
CA SER A 181 -6.82 -5.88 3.85
C SER A 181 -5.66 -5.71 2.87
N LEU A 182 -5.31 -4.46 2.60
CA LEU A 182 -4.20 -4.05 1.76
C LEU A 182 -3.04 -3.54 2.61
N THR A 183 -1.83 -3.91 2.23
CA THR A 183 -0.58 -3.36 2.75
C THR A 183 0.01 -2.41 1.72
N LYS A 184 0.42 -1.21 2.14
CA LYS A 184 1.12 -0.25 1.28
C LYS A 184 2.60 -0.62 1.24
N ASN A 185 3.14 -0.75 0.03
CA ASN A 185 4.53 -1.15 -0.19
C ASN A 185 5.46 0.07 -0.30
N THR A 186 5.01 1.15 -0.93
CA THR A 186 5.85 2.34 -1.12
C THR A 186 5.95 3.20 0.13
N ASN A 187 7.13 3.78 0.34
CA ASN A 187 7.48 4.56 1.51
C ASN A 187 8.12 5.89 1.10
N VAL A 188 7.80 6.99 1.77
CA VAL A 188 8.36 8.32 1.53
C VAL A 188 9.35 8.69 2.64
N PHE A 189 10.55 9.10 2.25
CA PHE A 189 11.58 9.64 3.13
C PHE A 189 11.77 11.12 2.82
N ARG A 190 11.53 11.97 3.82
CA ARG A 190 11.89 13.39 3.79
C ARG A 190 13.12 13.61 4.66
N VAL A 191 14.26 13.85 4.02
CA VAL A 191 15.54 14.09 4.68
C VAL A 191 15.82 15.59 4.71
N VAL A 192 16.04 16.14 5.90
CA VAL A 192 16.34 17.55 6.14
C VAL A 192 17.77 17.65 6.66
N LEU A 193 18.59 18.52 6.06
CA LEU A 193 19.89 18.92 6.61
C LEU A 193 19.77 20.30 7.24
N GLN A 194 20.36 20.47 8.43
CA GLN A 194 20.38 21.74 9.14
C GLN A 194 21.71 21.97 9.85
N HIS A 195 22.28 23.18 9.77
CA HIS A 195 23.45 23.57 10.55
C HIS A 195 23.04 24.02 11.95
N LEU A 196 23.77 23.55 12.97
CA LEU A 196 23.61 24.06 14.33
C LEU A 196 24.31 25.41 14.54
N SER A 197 25.22 25.80 13.64
CA SER A 197 25.90 27.10 13.66
C SER A 197 24.97 28.28 13.39
N GLY A 198 23.80 28.01 12.80
CA GLY A 198 22.90 29.05 12.32
C GLY A 198 23.19 29.50 10.88
N GLU A 199 24.08 28.82 10.16
CA GLU A 199 24.38 29.11 8.75
C GLU A 199 23.36 28.47 7.81
N ASP A 200 23.18 29.12 6.65
CA ASP A 200 22.34 28.61 5.57
C ASP A 200 23.00 27.40 4.90
N ILE A 201 22.20 26.39 4.59
CA ILE A 201 22.61 25.27 3.74
C ILE A 201 22.14 25.52 2.31
N ASP A 202 23.07 25.41 1.35
CA ASP A 202 22.73 25.27 -0.06
C ASP A 202 22.40 23.79 -0.37
N VAL A 203 21.32 23.57 -1.09
CA VAL A 203 20.86 22.23 -1.48
C VAL A 203 21.79 21.58 -2.49
N ASP A 204 22.40 22.39 -3.36
CA ASP A 204 23.26 21.92 -4.45
C ASP A 204 24.62 21.41 -3.96
N ASP A 205 24.96 21.69 -2.69
CA ASP A 205 26.20 21.23 -2.07
C ASP A 205 26.14 19.76 -1.61
N PHE A 206 24.97 19.11 -1.67
CA PHE A 206 24.75 17.78 -1.10
C PHE A 206 24.05 16.82 -2.06
N GLU A 207 24.49 15.57 -2.03
CA GLU A 207 23.85 14.44 -2.69
C GLU A 207 23.25 13.47 -1.66
N PHE A 208 22.02 13.03 -1.91
CA PHE A 208 21.29 12.11 -1.05
C PHE A 208 20.99 10.83 -1.82
N SER A 209 21.06 9.68 -1.13
CA SER A 209 20.65 8.41 -1.72
C SER A 209 20.25 7.40 -0.66
N ILE A 210 19.28 6.54 -0.99
CA ILE A 210 18.99 5.32 -0.24
C ILE A 210 19.31 4.12 -1.13
N GLU A 211 20.10 3.18 -0.64
CA GLU A 211 20.36 1.92 -1.35
C GLU A 211 19.65 0.76 -0.63
N ASP A 212 18.88 -0.04 -1.38
CA ASP A 212 18.23 -1.25 -0.86
C ASP A 212 18.00 -2.33 -1.93
N ASN A 213 17.85 -3.59 -1.52
CA ASN A 213 17.53 -4.75 -2.35
C ASN A 213 16.04 -5.10 -2.23
N ASN A 214 15.15 -4.17 -2.57
CA ASN A 214 13.70 -4.32 -2.39
C ASN A 214 12.88 -4.05 -3.66
N GLY A 215 13.52 -4.03 -4.82
CA GLY A 215 12.85 -3.65 -6.07
C GLY A 215 12.08 -4.75 -6.79
N TRP A 216 12.10 -5.99 -6.28
CA TRP A 216 11.37 -7.12 -6.85
C TRP A 216 10.66 -7.91 -5.74
N VAL A 217 9.34 -8.03 -5.85
CA VAL A 217 8.48 -8.68 -4.86
C VAL A 217 7.62 -9.77 -5.50
N ALA A 218 7.42 -10.88 -4.81
CA ALA A 218 6.64 -12.03 -5.26
C ALA A 218 5.13 -11.80 -5.09
N TYR A 219 4.31 -12.75 -5.57
CA TYR A 219 2.85 -12.75 -5.46
C TYR A 219 2.32 -12.64 -4.03
N ASP A 220 3.06 -13.15 -3.04
CA ASP A 220 2.73 -13.11 -1.62
C ASP A 220 3.32 -11.89 -0.91
N ASN A 221 3.80 -10.91 -1.69
CA ASN A 221 4.51 -9.72 -1.25
C ASN A 221 5.88 -9.97 -0.62
N SER A 222 6.39 -11.20 -0.62
CA SER A 222 7.73 -11.50 -0.12
C SER A 222 8.81 -10.93 -1.05
N MET A 223 9.96 -10.61 -0.49
CA MET A 223 11.09 -10.07 -1.25
C MET A 223 11.69 -11.17 -2.15
N LEU A 224 11.83 -10.87 -3.44
CA LEU A 224 12.63 -11.66 -4.36
C LEU A 224 14.06 -11.12 -4.39
N ARG A 225 15.02 -12.01 -4.67
CA ARG A 225 16.43 -11.63 -4.74
C ARG A 225 16.68 -10.92 -6.07
N ASP A 226 17.10 -9.65 -6.02
CA ASP A 226 17.46 -8.87 -7.21
C ASP A 226 18.69 -7.98 -6.91
N ALA A 227 19.14 -7.26 -7.95
CA ALA A 227 20.14 -6.22 -7.85
C ALA A 227 19.70 -5.09 -6.87
N PRO A 228 20.67 -4.44 -6.20
CA PRO A 228 20.40 -3.24 -5.41
C PRO A 228 19.80 -2.13 -6.27
N VAL A 229 18.88 -1.38 -5.66
CA VAL A 229 18.29 -0.15 -6.18
C VAL A 229 18.84 1.02 -5.37
N VAL A 230 19.38 2.01 -6.08
CA VAL A 230 19.76 3.30 -5.52
C VAL A 230 18.64 4.29 -5.80
N TYR A 231 17.89 4.62 -4.76
CA TYR A 231 16.86 5.66 -4.77
C TYR A 231 17.52 7.03 -4.58
N ARG A 232 17.22 7.95 -5.48
CA ARG A 232 17.63 9.35 -5.45
C ARG A 232 16.41 10.24 -5.22
N PRO A 233 16.59 11.46 -4.69
CA PRO A 233 15.48 12.36 -4.50
C PRO A 233 14.81 12.72 -5.82
N TRP A 234 13.48 12.69 -5.82
CA TRP A 234 12.68 13.22 -6.93
C TRP A 234 12.38 14.71 -6.73
N ALA A 235 12.54 15.23 -5.51
CA ALA A 235 12.52 16.64 -5.20
C ALA A 235 13.61 17.02 -4.20
N VAL A 236 14.30 18.13 -4.48
CA VAL A 236 15.25 18.78 -3.58
C VAL A 236 14.96 20.27 -3.56
N TYR A 237 14.85 20.87 -2.37
CA TYR A 237 14.49 22.28 -2.21
C TYR A 237 14.95 22.85 -0.87
N SER A 238 15.10 24.17 -0.80
CA SER A 238 15.39 24.86 0.45
C SER A 238 14.12 25.06 1.28
N GLY A 239 14.21 24.81 2.58
CA GLY A 239 13.19 25.16 3.58
C GLY A 239 13.70 26.21 4.56
N GLU A 240 12.83 26.66 5.47
CA GLU A 240 13.20 27.54 6.57
C GLU A 240 12.95 26.85 7.91
N ALA A 241 13.95 26.87 8.80
CA ALA A 241 13.84 26.33 10.15
C ALA A 241 14.37 27.33 11.18
N GLY A 242 13.68 27.47 12.31
CA GLY A 242 14.15 28.28 13.42
C GLY A 242 15.29 27.60 14.17
N VAL A 243 16.41 28.29 14.36
CA VAL A 243 17.51 27.86 15.25
C VAL A 243 17.57 28.81 16.44
N ASP A 244 17.54 28.23 17.65
CA ASP A 244 17.90 28.95 18.87
C ASP A 244 19.42 28.91 19.05
N THR A 245 20.09 29.98 18.59
CA THR A 245 21.54 30.14 18.73
C THR A 245 21.94 30.76 20.07
N ASN A 246 20.98 31.21 20.90
CA ASN A 246 21.23 31.77 22.23
C ASN A 246 19.92 32.02 23.01
N PRO A 247 19.83 31.66 24.31
CA PRO A 247 18.62 31.83 25.12
C PRO A 247 18.18 33.30 25.35
N ASN A 248 18.98 34.29 24.92
CA ASN A 248 18.71 35.72 25.01
C ASN A 248 18.61 36.42 23.63
N ARG A 249 18.55 35.69 22.51
CA ARG A 249 18.37 36.26 21.15
C ARG A 249 17.10 35.70 20.49
N ALA A 250 16.58 36.45 19.51
CA ALA A 250 15.46 36.03 18.68
C ALA A 250 15.85 34.76 17.89
N ILE A 251 14.88 33.86 17.70
CA ILE A 251 15.03 32.66 16.84
C ILE A 251 15.44 33.13 15.44
N THR A 252 16.62 32.71 15.00
CA THR A 252 17.11 32.96 13.64
C THR A 252 16.53 31.91 12.70
N SER A 253 15.78 32.33 11.67
CA SER A 253 15.38 31.43 10.57
C SER A 253 16.60 31.15 9.71
N VAL A 254 16.93 29.88 9.51
CA VAL A 254 18.04 29.44 8.65
C VAL A 254 17.50 28.63 7.49
N LYS A 255 18.18 28.70 6.35
CA LYS A 255 17.87 27.83 5.22
C LYS A 255 18.36 26.41 5.50
N VAL A 256 17.45 25.46 5.33
CA VAL A 256 17.72 24.02 5.42
C VAL A 256 17.61 23.39 4.04
N ALA A 257 18.35 22.32 3.78
CA ALA A 257 18.14 21.52 2.58
C ALA A 257 17.13 20.41 2.87
N VAL A 258 16.15 20.23 2.00
CA VAL A 258 15.14 19.17 2.08
C VAL A 258 15.24 18.31 0.82
N ALA A 259 15.33 17.00 1.00
CA ALA A 259 15.31 16.00 -0.06
C ALA A 259 14.18 14.99 0.18
N GLU A 260 13.34 14.78 -0.82
CA GLU A 260 12.25 13.80 -0.77
C GLU A 260 12.57 12.61 -1.68
N LEU A 261 12.58 11.41 -1.10
CA LEU A 261 12.86 10.14 -1.77
C LEU A 261 11.65 9.22 -1.59
N THR A 262 11.30 8.45 -2.62
CA THR A 262 10.30 7.39 -2.51
C THR A 262 10.98 6.04 -2.74
N VAL A 263 10.77 5.08 -1.85
CA VAL A 263 11.37 3.74 -1.88
C VAL A 263 10.28 2.66 -1.88
N ASN A 264 10.62 1.45 -2.33
CA ASN A 264 9.69 0.31 -2.26
C ASN A 264 9.61 -0.27 -0.82
N ARG A 265 8.96 -1.43 -0.65
CA ARG A 265 8.70 -2.04 0.66
C ARG A 265 9.98 -2.21 1.47
N LEU A 266 9.93 -1.78 2.73
CA LEU A 266 11.02 -1.98 3.69
C LEU A 266 10.87 -3.38 4.31
N PHE A 267 11.95 -4.15 4.31
CA PHE A 267 11.94 -5.51 4.84
C PHE A 267 12.90 -5.62 6.03
N MET A 268 12.40 -6.12 7.15
CA MET A 268 13.24 -6.64 8.22
C MET A 268 13.98 -7.89 7.70
N ARG A 269 15.30 -7.90 7.82
CA ARG A 269 16.15 -8.99 7.31
C ARG A 269 17.20 -9.38 8.33
N ASP A 270 17.70 -10.59 8.17
CA ASP A 270 18.91 -11.04 8.86
C ASP A 270 20.12 -10.28 8.32
N TRP A 271 20.53 -9.22 9.02
CA TRP A 271 21.66 -8.36 8.66
C TRP A 271 23.02 -9.08 8.65
N THR A 272 23.09 -10.33 9.14
CA THR A 272 24.29 -11.16 8.99
C THR A 272 24.40 -11.80 7.60
N LYS A 273 23.28 -11.88 6.86
CA LYS A 273 23.17 -12.50 5.54
C LYS A 273 22.89 -11.51 4.42
N TYR A 274 22.22 -10.40 4.73
CA TYR A 274 21.78 -9.42 3.76
C TYR A 274 22.42 -8.05 4.04
N LYS A 275 22.72 -7.31 2.97
CA LYS A 275 23.16 -5.92 3.07
C LYS A 275 22.05 -5.08 3.72
N ARG A 276 22.44 -4.18 4.62
CA ARG A 276 21.52 -3.21 5.24
C ARG A 276 21.06 -2.19 4.21
N SER A 277 19.82 -1.71 4.35
CA SER A 277 19.39 -0.53 3.61
C SER A 277 20.05 0.71 4.20
N MET A 278 20.72 1.50 3.37
CA MET A 278 21.56 2.60 3.83
C MET A 278 21.11 3.93 3.21
N LEU A 279 20.86 4.93 4.04
CA LEU A 279 20.80 6.34 3.63
C LEU A 279 22.21 6.89 3.68
N THR A 280 22.66 7.47 2.57
CA THR A 280 23.97 8.09 2.43
C THR A 280 23.81 9.53 1.96
N ILE A 281 24.51 10.45 2.63
CA ILE A 281 24.59 11.86 2.29
C ILE A 281 26.06 12.20 2.03
N ARG A 282 26.35 12.84 0.90
CA ARG A 282 27.70 13.25 0.50
C ARG A 282 27.73 14.70 0.08
N THR A 283 28.90 15.32 0.14
CA THR A 283 29.09 16.62 -0.53
C THR A 283 29.13 16.42 -2.04
N ALA A 284 28.46 17.28 -2.80
CA ALA A 284 28.37 17.18 -4.26
C ALA A 284 29.73 17.42 -4.94
N THR A 285 30.51 18.37 -4.42
CA THR A 285 31.79 18.79 -5.04
C THR A 285 32.91 17.76 -4.88
N GLU A 286 33.05 17.17 -3.69
CA GLU A 286 34.20 16.30 -3.35
C GLU A 286 33.79 14.84 -3.11
N GLY A 287 32.49 14.53 -3.02
CA GLY A 287 31.99 13.22 -2.65
C GLY A 287 32.29 12.82 -1.21
N LYS A 288 32.68 13.78 -0.34
CA LYS A 288 33.00 13.54 1.07
C LYS A 288 31.76 13.00 1.77
N LEU A 289 31.92 11.93 2.54
CA LEU A 289 30.83 11.37 3.33
C LEU A 289 30.43 12.34 4.44
N VAL A 290 29.15 12.74 4.47
CA VAL A 290 28.55 13.58 5.51
C VAL A 290 27.87 12.70 6.54
N ALA A 291 26.97 11.82 6.08
CA ALA A 291 26.25 10.88 6.92
C ALA A 291 26.02 9.55 6.18
N SER A 292 26.02 8.44 6.93
CA SER A 292 25.66 7.12 6.41
C SER A 292 25.00 6.32 7.54
N ILE A 293 23.71 6.03 7.42
CA ILE A 293 22.94 5.34 8.47
C ILE A 293 22.13 4.16 7.92
N PRO A 294 21.99 3.07 8.69
CA PRO A 294 21.08 1.99 8.35
C PRO A 294 19.62 2.41 8.63
N ILE A 295 18.84 2.69 7.58
CA ILE A 295 17.54 3.36 7.75
C ILE A 295 16.51 2.54 8.53
N ILE A 296 16.49 1.22 8.35
CA ILE A 296 15.50 0.35 9.00
C ILE A 296 15.72 0.35 10.51
N ASP A 297 16.97 0.28 10.97
CA ASP A 297 17.28 0.33 12.40
C ASP A 297 16.83 1.67 13.00
N TYR A 298 17.05 2.78 12.29
CA TYR A 298 16.68 4.13 12.74
C TYR A 298 15.17 4.34 12.79
N VAL A 299 14.45 3.85 11.78
CA VAL A 299 12.98 3.87 11.76
C VAL A 299 12.40 3.09 12.94
N LEU A 300 13.00 1.93 13.27
CA LEU A 300 12.54 1.10 14.38
C LEU A 300 12.86 1.68 15.76
N LEU A 301 13.84 2.58 15.88
CA LEU A 301 14.01 3.34 17.12
C LEU A 301 12.79 4.22 17.43
N VAL A 302 12.11 4.73 16.40
CA VAL A 302 10.92 5.59 16.55
C VAL A 302 9.63 4.80 16.84
N LYS A 303 9.62 3.49 16.57
CA LYS A 303 8.55 2.57 17.01
C LYS A 303 8.22 2.77 18.50
N GLY A 304 9.25 2.96 19.32
CA GLY A 304 9.16 3.34 20.73
C GLY A 304 8.40 2.34 21.61
N GLU A 305 8.16 2.70 22.87
CA GLU A 305 7.43 1.85 23.82
C GLU A 305 5.94 1.69 23.44
N HIS A 306 5.35 2.67 22.76
CA HIS A 306 3.93 2.67 22.40
C HIS A 306 3.55 1.59 21.38
N HIS A 307 4.48 1.24 20.48
CA HIS A 307 4.27 0.18 19.50
C HIS A 307 5.15 -1.04 19.77
N LYS A 308 5.76 -1.17 20.95
CA LYS A 308 6.71 -2.24 21.28
C LYS A 308 6.17 -3.66 21.11
N GLN A 309 4.85 -3.83 21.28
CA GLN A 309 4.17 -5.12 21.11
C GLN A 309 3.88 -5.47 19.65
N MET A 310 3.98 -4.50 18.74
CA MET A 310 3.83 -4.71 17.30
C MET A 310 5.05 -5.46 16.77
N ASP A 311 4.89 -6.31 15.75
CA ASP A 311 6.05 -6.89 15.07
C ASP A 311 6.85 -5.80 14.33
N ASP A 312 8.16 -5.99 14.15
CA ASP A 312 9.00 -5.02 13.44
C ASP A 312 8.60 -4.88 11.97
N GLN A 313 8.28 -5.99 11.29
CA GLN A 313 7.82 -5.93 9.89
C GLN A 313 6.43 -5.29 9.81
N GLU A 314 5.52 -5.62 10.74
CA GLU A 314 4.21 -4.96 10.79
C GLU A 314 4.36 -3.44 10.94
N TYR A 315 5.28 -2.98 11.81
CA TYR A 315 5.52 -1.54 11.97
C TYR A 315 6.03 -0.90 10.67
N LEU A 316 7.00 -1.53 10.00
CA LEU A 316 7.54 -1.07 8.72
C LEU A 316 6.48 -1.05 7.61
N ASP A 317 5.51 -1.95 7.66
CA ASP A 317 4.42 -2.01 6.69
C ASP A 317 3.30 -0.99 7.00
N ARG A 318 3.12 -0.59 8.28
CA ARG A 318 2.11 0.39 8.72
C ARG A 318 2.58 1.83 8.57
N ALA A 319 3.87 2.07 8.74
CA ALA A 319 4.49 3.36 8.57
C ALA A 319 4.90 3.54 7.12
N ASP A 320 4.49 4.65 6.50
CA ASP A 320 4.74 4.92 5.08
C ASP A 320 5.39 6.29 4.84
N GLU A 321 5.52 7.11 5.87
CA GLU A 321 6.17 8.43 5.82
C GLU A 321 7.20 8.58 6.95
N TYR A 322 8.44 8.89 6.57
CA TYR A 322 9.59 9.04 7.47
C TYR A 322 10.23 10.41 7.29
N ASN A 323 10.23 11.23 8.35
CA ASN A 323 10.92 12.52 8.34
C ASN A 323 12.21 12.39 9.15
N MET A 324 13.36 12.72 8.56
CA MET A 324 14.67 12.63 9.20
C MET A 324 15.37 13.98 9.11
N THR A 325 15.82 14.54 10.22
CA THR A 325 16.57 15.80 10.29
C THR A 325 17.98 15.53 10.79
N PHE A 326 18.99 15.81 9.99
CA PHE A 326 20.39 15.68 10.34
C PHE A 326 20.96 17.05 10.68
N PHE A 327 21.60 17.14 11.84
CA PHE A 327 22.25 18.33 12.34
C PHE A 327 23.76 18.26 12.09
N LEU A 328 24.28 19.28 11.42
CA LEU A 328 25.69 19.39 11.06
C LEU A 328 26.41 20.49 11.86
N ASP A 329 27.72 20.34 12.01
CA ASP A 329 28.62 21.41 12.46
C ASP A 329 28.98 22.38 11.31
N GLN A 330 29.82 23.38 11.58
CA GLN A 330 30.27 24.36 10.59
C GLN A 330 31.14 23.76 9.47
N ASP A 331 31.71 22.58 9.69
CA ASP A 331 32.61 21.88 8.76
C ASP A 331 31.87 20.78 7.97
N ASN A 332 30.53 20.82 7.96
CA ASN A 332 29.61 19.84 7.37
C ASN A 332 29.79 18.43 7.95
N ASN A 333 30.30 18.28 9.17
CA ASN A 333 30.34 16.98 9.84
C ASN A 333 29.04 16.73 10.61
N TRP A 334 28.57 15.50 10.56
CA TRP A 334 27.35 15.09 11.21
C TRP A 334 27.50 14.99 12.74
N ILE A 335 26.71 15.78 13.47
CA ILE A 335 26.69 15.80 14.94
C ILE A 335 25.61 14.86 15.49
N SER A 336 24.37 15.02 15.03
CA SER A 336 23.20 14.30 15.56
C SER A 336 22.08 14.23 14.54
N THR A 337 21.14 13.31 14.74
CA THR A 337 19.96 13.15 13.90
C THR A 337 18.71 13.08 14.75
N VAL A 338 17.64 13.66 14.24
CA VAL A 338 16.29 13.47 14.72
C VAL A 338 15.51 12.67 13.69
N VAL A 339 14.90 11.57 14.11
CA VAL A 339 13.97 10.81 13.27
C VAL A 339 12.57 11.03 13.83
N GLN A 340 11.64 11.38 12.95
CA GLN A 340 10.24 11.63 13.26
C GLN A 340 9.31 10.85 12.34
N ILE A 341 8.37 10.12 12.94
CA ILE A 341 7.32 9.36 12.27
C ILE A 341 5.99 9.74 12.94
N LEU A 342 5.05 10.32 12.17
CA LEU A 342 3.88 11.00 12.71
C LEU A 342 4.25 12.03 13.79
N SER A 343 3.71 11.88 15.01
CA SER A 343 3.99 12.74 16.17
C SER A 343 5.12 12.23 17.07
N TRP A 344 5.76 11.10 16.73
CA TRP A 344 6.84 10.50 17.53
C TRP A 344 8.20 10.97 17.04
N ARG A 345 9.05 11.41 17.98
CA ARG A 345 10.37 11.99 17.70
C ARG A 345 11.43 11.35 18.59
N VAL A 346 12.53 10.91 17.99
CA VAL A 346 13.73 10.42 18.69
C VAL A 346 14.93 11.28 18.29
N VAL A 347 15.76 11.64 19.26
CA VAL A 347 17.04 12.36 19.06
C VAL A 347 18.16 11.35 19.28
N ILE A 348 19.09 11.26 18.32
CA ILE A 348 20.21 10.32 18.33
C ILE A 348 21.48 11.14 18.14
N ASN A 349 22.44 11.06 19.07
CA ASN A 349 23.74 11.70 18.88
C ASN A 349 24.69 10.75 18.16
N ASN A 350 25.54 11.29 17.29
CA ASN A 350 26.52 10.48 16.56
C ASN A 350 27.51 9.77 17.52
N SER A 351 27.80 10.37 18.69
CA SER A 351 28.63 9.74 19.73
C SER A 351 28.04 8.44 20.27
N ASP A 352 26.73 8.28 20.23
CA ASP A 352 26.00 7.14 20.80
C ASP A 352 25.99 5.94 19.82
N LEU A 353 26.59 6.10 18.65
CA LEU A 353 26.64 5.13 17.56
C LEU A 353 27.99 4.39 17.45
N ASN A 354 28.99 4.78 18.25
CA ASN A 354 30.36 4.22 18.23
C ASN A 354 30.55 3.07 19.21
#